data_AF-A0A4V6RXU8-F1
#
_entry.id   AF-A0A4V6RXU8-F1
#
_cell.length_a   1.000
_cell.length_b   1.000
_cell.length_c   1.000
_cell.angle_alpha   90.00
_cell.angle_beta   90.00
_cell.angle_gamma   90.00
#
_symmetry.space_group_name_H-M   'P 1'
#
loop_
_entity.id
_entity.type
_entity.pdbx_description
1 polymer ?
#
loop_
_entity_poly.entity_id
_entity_poly.type
_entity_poly.pdbx_seq_one_letter_code
_entity_poly.pdbx_strand_id
1 'polypeptide(L)'
;MSGTPTKSPTKRSTKNPGAARFNQLYSKRKPGSINDLTDRELLVILLGSPQAADTVLEHIGEISQYSRIGEGGSMTHRPGIGKGVALKLDALFEFACRVG
;
A
#
# COMPACT_ATOMS: atom_id res chain seq x y z
N MET A 1 -38.85 -4.45 37.37
CA MET A 1 -37.44 -4.36 36.96
C MET A 1 -37.34 -4.96 35.56
N SER A 2 -37.31 -4.13 34.52
CA SER A 2 -37.35 -4.58 33.13
C SER A 2 -35.95 -4.54 32.53
N GLY A 3 -35.34 -5.70 32.35
CA GLY A 3 -34.02 -5.85 31.73
C GLY A 3 -34.10 -5.61 30.23
N THR A 4 -33.26 -4.71 29.72
CA THR A 4 -33.09 -4.51 28.27
C THR A 4 -32.21 -5.62 27.69
N PRO A 5 -32.59 -6.25 26.56
CA PRO A 5 -31.78 -7.28 25.94
C PRO A 5 -30.58 -6.63 25.23
N THR A 6 -29.39 -6.85 25.76
CA THR A 6 -28.12 -6.46 25.14
C THR A 6 -27.94 -7.28 23.86
N LYS A 7 -28.11 -6.63 22.70
CA LYS A 7 -27.76 -7.24 21.40
C LYS A 7 -26.27 -7.60 21.41
N SER A 8 -25.99 -8.89 21.30
CA SER A 8 -24.63 -9.40 21.11
C SER A 8 -24.02 -8.81 19.83
N PRO A 9 -22.72 -8.42 19.86
CA PRO A 9 -22.08 -7.79 18.72
C PRO A 9 -22.07 -8.78 17.56
N THR A 10 -22.84 -8.49 16.52
CA THR A 10 -22.89 -9.28 15.30
C THR A 10 -21.48 -9.34 14.73
N LYS A 11 -20.83 -10.52 14.79
CA LYS A 11 -19.59 -10.78 14.05
C LYS A 11 -19.88 -10.45 12.59
N ARG A 12 -19.36 -9.31 12.10
CA ARG A 12 -19.44 -8.95 10.68
C ARG A 12 -18.72 -10.07 9.92
N SER A 13 -19.52 -10.92 9.28
CA SER A 13 -19.04 -11.88 8.30
C SER A 13 -18.15 -11.12 7.32
N THR A 14 -16.85 -11.42 7.35
CA THR A 14 -15.89 -10.93 6.37
C THR A 14 -16.16 -11.66 5.07
N LYS A 15 -17.25 -11.31 4.38
CA LYS A 15 -17.71 -11.92 3.12
C LYS A 15 -16.67 -11.82 1.99
N ASN A 16 -15.60 -11.05 2.18
CA ASN A 16 -14.47 -10.99 1.27
C ASN A 16 -13.16 -10.74 2.05
N PRO A 17 -12.27 -11.75 2.19
CA PRO A 17 -11.03 -11.61 2.94
C PRO A 17 -10.09 -10.55 2.34
N GLY A 18 -10.10 -10.34 1.01
CA GLY A 18 -9.30 -9.30 0.36
C GLY A 18 -9.75 -7.89 0.74
N ALA A 19 -11.07 -7.65 0.77
CA ALA A 19 -11.62 -6.36 1.20
C ALA A 19 -11.36 -6.09 2.70
N ALA A 20 -11.36 -7.14 3.53
CA ALA A 20 -11.02 -7.01 4.94
C ALA A 20 -9.56 -6.57 5.14
N ARG A 21 -8.63 -7.19 4.41
CA ARG A 21 -7.20 -6.83 4.43
C ARG A 21 -6.95 -5.41 3.92
N PHE A 22 -7.60 -5.02 2.83
CA PHE A 22 -7.54 -3.66 2.30
C PHE A 22 -7.99 -2.61 3.34
N ASN A 23 -9.13 -2.84 4.00
CA ASN A 23 -9.61 -1.93 5.04
C ASN A 23 -8.68 -1.88 6.26
N GLN A 24 -8.00 -2.99 6.57
CA GLN A 24 -7.03 -3.05 7.65
C GLN A 24 -5.76 -2.26 7.32
N LEU A 25 -5.22 -2.39 6.10
CA LEU A 25 -4.05 -1.63 5.63
C LEU A 25 -4.21 -0.12 5.76
N TYR A 26 -5.40 0.40 5.41
CA TYR A 26 -5.70 1.82 5.47
C TYR A 26 -6.30 2.28 6.82
N SER A 27 -6.39 1.38 7.80
CA SER A 27 -6.96 1.71 9.11
C SER A 27 -6.02 2.61 9.92
N LYS A 28 -6.42 3.88 10.07
CA LYS A 28 -5.73 4.83 10.97
C LYS A 28 -5.91 4.51 12.47
N ARG A 29 -6.90 3.68 12.82
CA ARG A 29 -7.23 3.36 14.23
C ARG A 29 -6.42 2.20 14.78
N LYS A 30 -6.05 1.27 13.91
CA LYS A 30 -5.26 0.08 14.25
C LYS A 30 -4.33 -0.20 13.06
N PRO A 31 -3.27 0.61 12.90
CA PRO A 31 -2.30 0.35 11.85
C PRO A 31 -1.63 -1.01 12.13
N GLY A 32 -1.48 -1.83 11.08
CA GLY A 32 -0.65 -3.03 11.15
C GLY A 32 0.84 -2.66 11.27
N SER A 33 1.67 -3.62 11.66
CA SER A 33 3.12 -3.44 11.63
C SER A 33 3.60 -3.29 10.18
N ILE A 34 4.54 -2.38 9.94
CA ILE A 34 5.17 -2.21 8.62
C ILE A 34 5.86 -3.50 8.17
N ASN A 35 6.44 -4.25 9.12
CA ASN A 35 7.16 -5.49 8.83
C ASN A 35 6.24 -6.64 8.36
N ASP A 36 4.93 -6.54 8.60
CA ASP A 36 3.95 -7.55 8.18
C ASP A 36 3.38 -7.25 6.77
N LEU A 37 3.76 -6.11 6.18
CA LEU A 37 3.27 -5.67 4.88
C LEU A 37 4.06 -6.33 3.77
N THR A 38 3.36 -6.76 2.71
CA THR A 38 4.05 -7.16 1.48
C THR A 38 4.54 -5.94 0.70
N ASP A 39 5.52 -6.12 -0.17
CA ASP A 39 6.01 -5.09 -1.08
C ASP A 39 4.87 -4.38 -1.84
N ARG A 40 3.91 -5.17 -2.34
CA ARG A 40 2.73 -4.64 -3.00
C ARG A 40 1.94 -3.72 -2.09
N GLU A 41 1.70 -4.13 -0.86
CA GLU A 41 0.92 -3.35 0.10
C GLU A 41 1.62 -2.06 0.51
N LEU A 42 2.93 -2.11 0.70
CA LEU A 42 3.77 -0.93 0.92
C LEU A 42 3.64 0.06 -0.23
N LEU A 43 3.80 -0.39 -1.47
CA LEU A 43 3.66 0.45 -2.65
C LEU A 43 2.24 1.00 -2.79
N VAL A 44 1.21 0.21 -2.50
CA VAL A 44 -0.19 0.67 -2.54
C VAL A 44 -0.44 1.80 -1.54
N ILE A 45 0.13 1.70 -0.33
CA ILE A 45 0.05 2.76 0.70
C ILE A 45 0.82 4.01 0.25
N LEU A 46 2.06 3.84 -0.23
CA LEU A 46 2.95 4.95 -0.61
C LEU A 46 2.42 5.70 -1.84
N LEU A 47 2.10 4.97 -2.89
CA LEU A 47 1.67 5.53 -4.17
C LEU A 47 0.20 5.97 -4.11
N GLY A 48 -0.62 5.32 -3.30
CA GLY A 48 -2.06 5.56 -3.21
C GLY A 48 -2.84 5.01 -4.40
N SER A 49 -2.25 4.07 -5.14
CA SER A 49 -2.83 3.47 -6.34
C SER A 49 -2.44 1.99 -6.45
N PRO A 50 -3.43 1.06 -6.38
CA PRO A 50 -3.22 -0.37 -6.65
C PRO A 50 -2.56 -0.63 -7.99
N GLN A 51 -3.06 0.03 -9.04
CA GLN A 51 -2.53 -0.12 -10.39
C GLN A 51 -1.06 0.34 -10.50
N ALA A 52 -0.70 1.43 -9.83
CA ALA A 52 0.68 1.90 -9.82
C ALA A 52 1.61 0.91 -9.13
N ALA A 53 1.17 0.34 -8.00
CA ALA A 53 1.95 -0.64 -7.26
C ALA A 53 2.19 -1.91 -8.09
N ASP A 54 1.15 -2.39 -8.78
CA ASP A 54 1.25 -3.54 -9.68
C ASP A 54 2.25 -3.26 -10.82
N THR A 55 2.10 -2.12 -11.50
CA THR A 55 3.02 -1.70 -12.58
C THR A 55 4.48 -1.59 -12.11
N VAL A 56 4.72 -1.10 -10.89
CA VAL A 56 6.06 -0.99 -10.32
C VAL A 56 6.63 -2.37 -10.04
N LEU A 57 5.89 -3.26 -9.39
CA LEU A 57 6.36 -4.62 -9.10
C LEU A 57 6.56 -5.45 -10.37
N GLU A 58 5.72 -5.30 -11.38
CA GLU A 58 5.95 -5.94 -12.69
C GLU A 58 7.26 -5.46 -13.34
N HIS A 59 7.67 -4.22 -13.07
CA HIS A 59 8.90 -3.67 -13.64
C HIS A 59 10.16 -4.16 -12.91
N ILE A 60 10.12 -4.24 -11.59
CA ILE A 60 11.30 -4.42 -10.73
C ILE A 60 11.37 -5.78 -10.03
N GLY A 61 10.26 -6.51 -9.99
CA GLY A 61 10.08 -7.72 -9.19
C GLY A 61 9.81 -7.40 -7.71
N GLU A 62 10.85 -6.95 -7.01
CA GLU A 62 10.83 -6.68 -5.56
C GLU A 62 11.29 -5.24 -5.26
N ILE A 63 10.81 -4.65 -4.16
CA ILE A 63 11.24 -3.30 -3.74
C ILE A 63 12.75 -3.26 -3.50
N SER A 64 13.34 -4.36 -3.02
CA SER A 64 14.79 -4.50 -2.81
C SER A 64 15.62 -4.28 -4.08
N GLN A 65 15.03 -4.53 -5.27
CA GLN A 65 15.69 -4.38 -6.57
C GLN A 65 15.57 -2.97 -7.15
N TYR A 66 14.76 -2.09 -6.54
CA TYR A 66 14.59 -0.70 -6.96
C TYR A 66 15.85 0.10 -6.65
N SER A 67 16.79 0.12 -7.60
CA SER A 67 18.19 0.47 -7.34
C SER A 67 18.68 1.73 -8.07
N ARG A 68 17.81 2.45 -8.80
CA ARG A 68 18.23 3.61 -9.61
C ARG A 68 17.47 4.90 -9.31
N ILE A 69 18.24 5.98 -9.08
CA ILE A 69 17.74 7.37 -9.04
C ILE A 69 17.07 7.69 -10.38
N GLY A 70 15.84 8.24 -10.33
CA GLY A 70 15.16 8.78 -11.50
C GLY A 70 14.35 7.77 -12.33
N GLU A 71 14.22 6.51 -11.87
CA GLU A 71 13.37 5.53 -12.54
C GLU A 71 11.89 5.93 -12.56
N GLY A 72 11.42 6.70 -11.57
CA GLY A 72 10.03 7.16 -11.51
C GLY A 72 9.66 8.01 -12.73
N GLY A 73 10.52 8.96 -13.11
CA GLY A 73 10.36 9.75 -14.33
C GLY A 73 10.30 8.91 -15.61
N SER A 74 11.13 7.87 -15.70
CA SER A 74 11.16 6.96 -16.85
C SER A 74 9.87 6.14 -16.99
N MET A 75 9.15 5.91 -15.90
CA MET A 75 7.93 5.08 -15.87
C MET A 75 6.64 5.86 -16.16
N THR A 76 6.69 7.16 -16.42
CA THR A 76 5.48 8.01 -16.63
C THR A 76 4.58 7.60 -17.79
N HIS A 77 5.08 6.79 -18.72
CA HIS A 77 4.30 6.21 -19.82
C HIS A 77 3.56 4.92 -19.44
N ARG A 78 3.81 4.37 -18.24
CA ARG A 78 3.26 3.09 -17.78
C ARG A 78 1.91 3.27 -17.08
N PRO A 79 1.05 2.23 -17.09
CA PRO A 79 -0.28 2.30 -16.48
C PRO A 79 -0.24 2.71 -15.01
N GLY A 80 -1.07 3.68 -14.62
CA GLY A 80 -1.16 4.15 -13.24
C GLY A 80 -0.01 5.04 -12.75
N ILE A 81 1.04 5.28 -13.55
CA ILE A 81 2.20 6.11 -13.17
C ILE A 81 2.07 7.51 -13.78
N GLY A 82 1.35 8.40 -13.08
CA GLY A 82 1.34 9.83 -13.39
C GLY A 82 2.54 10.57 -12.79
N LYS A 83 2.72 11.85 -13.12
CA LYS A 83 3.80 12.71 -12.57
C LYS A 83 3.91 12.66 -11.05
N GLY A 84 2.77 12.65 -10.34
CA GLY A 84 2.77 12.58 -8.88
C GLY A 84 3.24 11.23 -8.33
N VAL A 85 2.92 10.13 -9.00
CA VAL A 85 3.38 8.79 -8.63
C VAL A 85 4.87 8.64 -8.93
N ALA A 86 5.32 9.11 -10.09
CA ALA A 86 6.73 9.18 -10.47
C ALA A 86 7.56 9.95 -9.42
N LEU A 87 7.10 11.14 -9.01
CA LEU A 87 7.78 11.94 -7.99
C LEU A 87 7.86 11.21 -6.63
N LYS A 88 6.81 10.49 -6.23
CA LYS A 88 6.83 9.69 -5.00
C LYS A 88 7.86 8.56 -5.06
N LEU A 89 7.98 7.89 -6.21
CA LEU A 89 8.98 6.84 -6.43
C LEU A 89 10.40 7.42 -6.36
N ASP A 90 10.64 8.54 -7.04
CA ASP A 90 11.95 9.20 -7.01
C ASP A 90 12.30 9.71 -5.60
N ALA A 91 11.33 10.24 -4.86
CA ALA A 91 11.52 10.68 -3.47
C ALA A 91 11.80 9.51 -2.51
N LEU A 92 11.09 8.38 -2.67
CA LEU A 92 11.33 7.16 -1.90
C LEU A 92 12.77 6.67 -2.12
N PHE A 93 13.22 6.66 -3.38
CA PHE A 93 14.56 6.25 -3.73
C PHE A 93 15.63 7.19 -3.15
N GLU A 94 15.49 8.49 -3.39
CA GLU A 94 16.43 9.50 -2.90
C GLU A 94 16.60 9.38 -1.38
N PHE A 95 15.49 9.12 -0.66
CA PHE A 95 15.53 8.86 0.77
C PHE A 95 16.27 7.57 1.11
N ALA A 96 15.97 6.45 0.43
CA ALA A 96 16.64 5.17 0.66
C ALA A 96 18.16 5.28 0.46
N CYS A 97 18.64 5.99 -0.56
CA CYS A 97 20.06 6.23 -0.78
C CYS A 97 20.75 7.13 0.25
N ARG A 98 20.02 8.03 0.92
CA ARG A 98 20.60 8.90 1.95
C ARG A 98 20.71 8.22 3.32
N VAL A 99 19.84 7.25 3.59
CA VAL A 99 19.72 6.58 4.89
C VAL A 99 20.39 5.20 4.88
N GLY A 100 20.55 4.59 3.71
CA GLY A 100 21.27 3.33 3.49
C GLY A 100 22.79 3.47 3.56
#